data_AF-A0A972IVT4-F1
#
_entry.id   AF-A0A972IVT4-F1
#
_cell.length_a   1.000
_cell.length_b   1.000
_cell.length_c   1.000
_cell.angle_alpha   90.00
_cell.angle_beta   90.00
_cell.angle_gamma   90.00
#
_symmetry.space_group_name_H-M   'P 1'
#
loop_
_entity.id
_entity.type
_entity.pdbx_description
1 polymer ?
#
loop_
_entity_poly.entity_id
_entity_poly.type
_entity_poly.pdbx_seq_one_letter_code
_entity_poly.pdbx_strand_id
1 'polypeptide(L)'
;MDISTEEFKDKSFAKILSTILISFISLPLIIMGILYFSNEGFKDNANKILSGLPGNIGGYFQTIPTKKEKEELKRKIAQYYINLDEDRIIDKLLIIKGENQQLFNDLVILMSKENANKMKKVKENLEAPKFKKDPFNRILAEIDRENEEKINEMQKYYTSLTLAKAVQEIERTHAANEITTDELIGLFERLKPEQAAEYLFYLDMELGKQIKYRLPNRVLQNIEKKLEESENNRTQLFELASIYENKHITEAVAELGDSNKYSIEQLAVIYKNLTLNKSSKILSNVDDNDFVLALFNEINHLEELQKDKQNISSAIMKGITIYREYNQKIDELSAVYQKTDIEELTKMIETMLKRNEVYQKHTLNESEEIIFTEEQLVVDVLDKLKTNTVAEILKNLKEGDRILLSKKLFITPEMSS
;
A
#
# COMPACT_ATOMS: atom_id res chain seq x y z
N MET A 1 -3.16 40.96 117.41
CA MET A 1 -2.66 39.89 116.54
C MET A 1 -3.15 40.24 115.15
N ASP A 2 -2.20 40.71 114.33
CA ASP A 2 -2.41 41.05 112.93
C ASP A 2 -3.08 39.92 112.15
N ILE A 3 -3.86 40.27 111.12
CA ILE A 3 -3.44 40.15 109.71
C ILE A 3 -4.65 40.46 108.79
N SER A 4 -4.40 41.43 107.89
CA SER A 4 -4.94 41.69 106.55
C SER A 4 -6.44 41.98 106.32
N THR A 5 -6.72 43.28 106.21
CA THR A 5 -7.55 43.86 105.14
C THR A 5 -6.86 43.76 103.77
N GLU A 6 -7.66 43.51 102.73
CA GLU A 6 -7.48 43.74 101.26
C GLU A 6 -7.67 42.51 100.34
N GLU A 7 -8.34 42.79 99.22
CA GLU A 7 -8.60 41.96 98.02
C GLU A 7 -9.72 40.90 98.01
N PHE A 8 -10.99 41.27 98.16
CA PHE A 8 -12.09 40.48 97.55
C PHE A 8 -13.33 41.34 97.30
N LYS A 9 -13.39 42.10 96.18
CA LYS A 9 -14.68 42.65 95.70
C LYS A 9 -14.86 42.89 94.19
N ASP A 10 -13.87 42.67 93.31
CA ASP A 10 -14.04 42.99 91.88
C ASP A 10 -14.23 41.80 90.91
N LYS A 11 -13.90 40.55 91.30
CA LYS A 11 -13.92 39.40 90.35
C LYS A 11 -15.30 38.74 90.13
N SER A 12 -16.28 38.97 91.00
CA SER A 12 -17.60 38.29 90.94
C SER A 12 -18.59 39.01 90.03
N PHE A 13 -18.63 40.35 90.08
CA PHE A 13 -19.57 41.14 89.28
C PHE A 13 -19.21 41.10 87.79
N ALA A 14 -17.91 41.16 87.44
CA ALA A 14 -17.44 41.05 86.06
C ALA A 14 -17.76 39.69 85.40
N LYS A 15 -17.74 38.58 86.16
CA LYS A 15 -18.12 37.25 85.64
C LYS A 15 -19.62 37.12 85.41
N ILE A 16 -20.45 37.69 86.27
CA ILE A 16 -21.91 37.68 86.10
C ILE A 16 -22.30 38.58 84.93
N LEU A 17 -21.71 39.78 84.83
CA LEU A 17 -21.95 40.72 83.74
C LEU A 17 -21.47 40.15 82.39
N SER A 18 -20.30 39.49 82.37
CA SER A 18 -19.79 38.78 81.19
C SER A 18 -20.71 37.63 80.75
N THR A 19 -21.18 36.81 81.69
CA THR A 19 -22.11 35.70 81.38
C THR A 19 -23.42 36.23 80.81
N ILE A 20 -24.00 37.28 81.39
CA ILE A 20 -25.22 37.91 80.89
C ILE A 20 -24.99 38.49 79.48
N LEU A 21 -23.86 39.16 79.26
CA LEU A 21 -23.51 39.74 77.95
C LEU A 21 -23.33 38.64 76.88
N ILE A 22 -22.64 37.55 77.20
CA ILE A 22 -22.45 36.40 76.30
C ILE A 22 -23.80 35.74 76.00
N SER A 23 -24.65 35.52 77.00
CA SER A 23 -25.99 34.96 76.79
C SER A 23 -26.89 35.87 75.95
N PHE A 24 -26.77 37.19 76.10
CA PHE A 24 -27.54 38.16 75.32
C PHE A 24 -27.07 38.25 73.86
N ILE A 25 -25.79 37.97 73.58
CA ILE A 25 -25.23 37.93 72.21
C ILE A 25 -25.42 36.55 71.56
N SER A 26 -25.34 35.46 72.32
CA SER A 26 -25.42 34.10 71.77
C SER A 26 -26.83 33.76 71.28
N LEU A 27 -27.87 34.21 71.97
CA LEU A 27 -29.26 33.92 71.58
C LEU A 27 -29.62 34.50 70.19
N PRO A 28 -29.34 35.78 69.87
CA PRO A 28 -29.49 36.31 68.51
C PRO A 28 -28.64 35.58 67.47
N LEU A 29 -27.40 35.20 67.80
CA LEU A 29 -26.51 34.49 66.86
C LEU A 29 -27.03 33.11 66.50
N ILE A 30 -27.60 32.37 67.46
CA ILE A 30 -28.22 31.07 67.20
C ILE A 30 -29.44 31.24 66.29
N ILE A 31 -30.28 32.26 66.54
CA ILE A 31 -31.45 32.56 65.69
C ILE A 31 -31.01 32.94 64.28
N MET A 32 -29.97 33.78 64.13
CA MET A 32 -29.41 34.12 62.82
C MET A 32 -28.81 32.89 62.13
N GLY A 33 -28.16 31.98 62.87
CA GLY A 33 -27.64 30.72 62.34
C GLY A 33 -28.76 29.83 61.80
N ILE A 34 -29.86 29.66 62.55
CA ILE A 34 -31.02 28.88 62.11
C ILE A 34 -31.64 29.51 60.85
N LEU A 35 -31.83 30.84 60.83
CA LEU A 35 -32.36 31.55 59.68
C LEU A 35 -31.45 31.45 58.44
N TYR A 36 -30.13 31.44 58.63
CA TYR A 36 -29.15 31.29 57.55
C TYR A 36 -29.24 29.92 56.86
N PHE A 37 -29.51 28.85 57.61
CA PHE A 37 -29.67 27.51 57.04
C PHE A 37 -31.10 27.21 56.57
N SER A 38 -32.11 27.82 57.18
CA SER A 38 -33.52 27.50 56.91
C SER A 38 -34.19 28.41 55.88
N ASN A 39 -33.66 29.61 55.60
CA ASN A 39 -34.29 30.58 54.71
C ASN A 39 -33.30 31.08 53.64
N GLU A 40 -33.55 30.75 52.38
CA GLU A 40 -32.69 31.15 51.25
C GLU A 40 -32.56 32.67 51.11
N GLY A 41 -33.63 33.44 51.34
CA GLY A 41 -33.60 34.90 51.24
C GLY A 41 -32.77 35.55 52.35
N PHE A 42 -32.80 35.00 53.57
CA PHE A 42 -31.94 35.43 54.65
C PHE A 42 -30.47 35.06 54.38
N LYS A 43 -30.21 33.85 53.87
CA LYS A 43 -28.88 33.39 53.48
C LYS A 43 -28.23 34.28 52.42
N ASP A 44 -28.97 34.65 51.38
CA ASP A 44 -28.47 35.51 50.29
C ASP A 44 -28.15 36.93 50.79
N ASN A 45 -29.00 37.51 51.64
CA ASN A 45 -28.75 38.81 52.25
C ASN A 45 -27.57 38.78 53.24
N ALA A 46 -27.48 37.74 54.06
CA ALA A 46 -26.37 37.53 54.97
C ALA A 46 -25.04 37.40 54.20
N ASN A 47 -25.01 36.60 53.14
CA ASN A 47 -23.82 36.44 52.27
C ASN A 47 -23.39 37.76 51.64
N LYS A 48 -24.34 38.61 51.20
CA LYS A 48 -24.07 39.93 50.64
C LYS A 48 -23.49 40.92 51.67
N ILE A 49 -23.93 40.84 52.92
CA ILE A 49 -23.39 41.68 54.01
C ILE A 49 -22.01 41.17 54.41
N LEU A 50 -21.85 39.85 54.55
CA LEU A 50 -20.61 39.21 54.96
C LEU A 50 -19.50 39.34 53.90
N SER A 51 -19.85 39.38 52.60
CA SER A 51 -18.89 39.59 51.51
C SER A 51 -18.28 41.00 51.46
N GLY A 52 -18.88 41.97 52.17
CA GLY A 52 -18.36 43.33 52.34
C GLY A 52 -17.37 43.50 53.51
N LEU A 53 -17.14 42.46 54.31
CA LEU A 53 -16.19 42.52 55.43
C LEU A 53 -14.74 42.46 54.93
N PRO A 54 -13.82 43.26 55.49
CA PRO A 54 -12.41 43.23 55.09
C PRO A 54 -11.73 41.93 55.54
N GLY A 55 -10.78 41.44 54.72
CA GLY A 55 -9.94 40.27 55.03
C GLY A 55 -10.54 38.93 54.57
N ASN A 56 -9.97 37.83 55.09
CA ASN A 56 -10.25 36.46 54.63
C ASN A 56 -11.72 36.03 54.80
N ILE A 57 -12.44 36.63 55.76
CA ILE A 57 -13.85 36.32 56.01
C ILE A 57 -14.72 36.81 54.85
N GLY A 58 -14.55 38.06 54.40
CA GLY A 58 -15.29 38.56 53.23
C GLY A 58 -14.91 37.86 51.94
N GLY A 59 -13.63 37.52 51.77
CA GLY A 59 -13.13 36.75 50.62
C GLY A 59 -13.83 35.38 50.48
N TYR A 60 -14.09 34.68 51.57
CA TYR A 60 -14.83 33.41 51.54
C TYR A 60 -16.25 33.59 50.98
N PHE A 61 -16.99 34.58 51.47
CA PHE A 61 -18.38 34.81 51.04
C PHE A 61 -18.49 35.42 49.63
N GLN A 62 -17.41 36.01 49.08
CA GLN A 62 -17.35 36.41 47.67
C GLN A 62 -17.30 35.21 46.70
N THR A 63 -16.81 34.04 47.14
CA THR A 63 -16.73 32.85 46.29
C THR A 63 -18.05 32.08 46.17
N ILE A 64 -19.03 32.40 47.01
CA ILE A 64 -20.34 31.74 47.01
C ILE A 64 -21.27 32.53 46.09
N PRO A 65 -21.62 32.01 44.90
CA PRO A 65 -22.45 32.74 43.96
C PRO A 65 -23.86 32.93 44.53
N THR A 66 -24.33 34.17 44.47
CA THR A 66 -25.70 34.56 44.80
C THR A 66 -26.69 33.89 43.85
N LYS A 67 -27.98 33.84 44.22
CA LYS A 67 -29.03 33.31 43.35
C LYS A 67 -29.06 33.98 41.98
N LYS A 68 -28.81 35.30 41.92
CA LYS A 68 -28.74 36.05 40.66
C LYS A 68 -27.53 35.62 39.81
N GLU A 69 -26.36 35.48 40.41
CA GLU A 69 -25.14 35.06 39.70
C GLU A 69 -25.24 33.61 39.21
N LYS A 70 -25.89 32.72 39.97
CA LYS A 70 -26.18 31.35 39.52
C LYS A 70 -27.05 31.34 38.27
N GLU A 71 -28.09 32.17 38.22
CA GLU A 71 -28.95 32.29 37.04
C GLU A 71 -28.21 32.90 35.84
N GLU A 72 -27.33 33.89 36.06
CA GLU A 72 -26.47 34.43 35.01
C GLU A 72 -25.48 33.40 34.48
N LEU A 73 -24.90 32.57 35.36
CA LEU A 73 -24.00 31.49 34.99
C LEU A 73 -24.71 30.42 34.15
N LYS A 74 -25.92 30.00 34.56
CA LYS A 74 -26.75 29.08 33.75
C LYS A 74 -27.00 29.62 32.35
N ARG A 75 -27.31 30.92 32.21
CA ARG A 75 -27.50 31.57 30.91
C ARG A 75 -26.23 31.55 30.06
N LYS A 76 -25.08 31.89 30.64
CA LYS A 76 -23.78 31.83 29.94
C LYS A 76 -23.46 30.41 29.46
N ILE A 77 -23.70 29.40 30.31
CA ILE A 77 -23.49 28.00 29.94
C ILE A 77 -24.43 27.60 28.80
N ALA A 78 -25.72 27.96 28.88
CA ALA A 78 -26.69 27.66 27.83
C ALA A 78 -26.32 28.30 26.48
N GLN A 79 -25.88 29.56 26.49
CA GLN A 79 -25.42 30.29 25.30
C GLN A 79 -24.15 29.68 24.70
N TYR A 80 -23.23 29.22 25.53
CA TYR A 80 -22.05 28.51 25.04
C TYR A 80 -22.44 27.15 24.44
N TYR A 81 -23.26 26.37 25.14
CA TYR A 81 -23.61 25.01 24.72
C TYR A 81 -24.42 24.99 23.44
N ILE A 82 -25.36 25.93 23.24
CA ILE A 82 -26.20 25.92 22.04
C ILE A 82 -25.41 26.14 20.74
N ASN A 83 -24.20 26.72 20.84
CA ASN A 83 -23.30 26.92 19.71
C ASN A 83 -22.45 25.67 19.37
N LEU A 84 -22.43 24.63 20.22
CA LEU A 84 -21.71 23.38 19.96
C LEU A 84 -22.49 22.45 19.03
N ASP A 85 -21.83 21.45 18.44
CA ASP A 85 -22.50 20.41 17.65
C ASP A 85 -23.50 19.59 18.49
N GLU A 86 -24.54 19.05 17.84
CA GLU A 86 -25.65 18.36 18.52
C GLU A 86 -25.16 17.20 19.41
N ASP A 87 -24.17 16.42 18.97
CA ASP A 87 -23.58 15.32 19.75
C ASP A 87 -22.84 15.81 20.99
N ARG A 88 -22.11 16.92 20.89
CA ARG A 88 -21.40 17.54 22.02
C ARG A 88 -22.36 18.13 23.05
N ILE A 89 -23.48 18.67 22.60
CA ILE A 89 -24.56 19.13 23.49
C ILE A 89 -25.12 17.94 24.27
N ILE A 90 -25.44 16.85 23.59
CA ILE A 90 -25.99 15.63 24.20
C ILE A 90 -25.05 15.09 25.28
N ASP A 91 -23.76 14.95 24.97
CA ASP A 91 -22.79 14.39 25.92
C ASP A 91 -22.63 15.27 27.17
N LYS A 92 -22.55 16.60 27.00
CA LYS A 92 -22.46 17.53 28.13
C LYS A 92 -23.73 17.54 28.98
N LEU A 93 -24.92 17.50 28.36
CA LEU A 93 -26.18 17.45 29.08
C LEU A 93 -26.38 16.13 29.82
N LEU A 94 -25.88 15.00 29.31
CA LEU A 94 -25.94 13.71 29.99
C LEU A 94 -25.06 13.68 31.25
N ILE A 95 -23.86 14.25 31.20
CA ILE A 95 -22.99 14.40 32.38
C ILE A 95 -23.71 15.23 33.44
N ILE A 96 -24.24 16.39 33.07
CA ILE A 96 -24.97 17.27 33.98
C ILE A 96 -26.23 16.60 34.54
N LYS A 97 -26.94 15.80 33.73
CA LYS A 97 -28.10 15.02 34.18
C LYS A 97 -27.73 14.00 35.27
N GLY A 98 -26.55 13.38 35.14
CA GLY A 98 -26.02 12.45 36.13
C GLY A 98 -25.61 13.12 37.45
N GLU A 99 -25.14 14.36 37.39
CA GLU A 99 -24.63 15.11 38.56
C GLU A 99 -25.70 16.00 39.23
N ASN A 100 -26.56 16.65 38.45
CA ASN A 100 -27.54 17.63 38.91
C ASN A 100 -28.75 17.72 37.97
N GLN A 101 -29.82 17.00 38.31
CA GLN A 101 -31.06 16.94 37.53
C GLN A 101 -31.75 18.32 37.38
N GLN A 102 -31.68 19.19 38.39
CA GLN A 102 -32.30 20.51 38.34
C GLN A 102 -31.56 21.42 37.35
N LEU A 103 -30.22 21.42 37.38
CA LEU A 103 -29.40 22.16 36.44
C LEU A 103 -29.60 21.67 35.00
N PHE A 104 -29.71 20.35 34.80
CA PHE A 104 -30.04 19.78 33.50
C PHE A 104 -31.37 20.34 32.96
N ASN A 105 -32.44 20.30 33.75
CA ASN A 105 -33.75 20.80 33.34
C ASN A 105 -33.69 22.30 32.99
N ASP A 106 -33.01 23.10 33.82
CA ASP A 106 -32.86 24.54 33.62
C ASP A 106 -32.10 24.86 32.32
N LEU A 107 -31.00 24.15 32.05
CA LEU A 107 -30.22 24.33 30.83
C LEU A 107 -31.00 23.91 29.59
N VAL A 108 -31.74 22.79 29.64
CA VAL A 108 -32.60 22.35 28.53
C VAL A 108 -33.64 23.43 28.21
N ILE A 109 -34.26 24.05 29.21
CA ILE A 109 -35.22 25.14 29.02
C ILE A 109 -34.53 26.37 28.41
N LEU A 110 -33.41 26.81 28.98
CA LEU A 110 -32.67 27.98 28.49
C LEU A 110 -32.20 27.80 27.05
N MET A 111 -31.59 26.66 26.73
CA MET A 111 -31.13 26.34 25.37
C MET A 111 -32.29 26.21 24.39
N SER A 112 -33.45 25.68 24.82
CA SER A 112 -34.64 25.60 23.96
C SER A 112 -35.20 26.97 23.60
N LYS A 113 -35.04 27.96 24.50
CA LYS A 113 -35.42 29.36 24.23
C LYS A 113 -34.48 30.02 23.23
N GLU A 114 -33.19 29.69 23.28
CA GLU A 114 -32.18 30.24 22.34
C GLU A 114 -32.28 29.62 20.94
N ASN A 115 -32.42 28.29 20.82
CA ASN A 115 -32.57 27.62 19.53
C ASN A 115 -33.44 26.37 19.63
N ALA A 116 -34.74 26.56 19.42
CA ALA A 116 -35.75 25.50 19.52
C ALA A 116 -35.53 24.36 18.51
N ASN A 117 -35.12 24.68 17.27
CA ASN A 117 -34.94 23.68 16.21
C ASN A 117 -33.79 22.72 16.53
N LYS A 118 -32.65 23.26 16.98
CA LYS A 118 -31.50 22.45 17.39
C LYS A 118 -31.81 21.64 18.64
N MET A 119 -32.49 22.25 19.62
CA MET A 119 -32.88 21.56 20.84
C MET A 119 -33.97 20.51 20.65
N LYS A 120 -34.81 20.60 19.61
CA LYS A 120 -35.77 19.55 19.25
C LYS A 120 -35.04 18.25 18.92
N LYS A 121 -34.06 18.30 18.02
CA LYS A 121 -33.23 17.14 17.66
C LYS A 121 -32.43 16.60 18.85
N VAL A 122 -31.84 17.49 19.64
CA VAL A 122 -31.13 17.12 20.87
C VAL A 122 -32.06 16.39 21.85
N LYS A 123 -33.30 16.88 22.05
CA LYS A 123 -34.28 16.23 22.94
C LYS A 123 -34.74 14.88 22.40
N GLU A 124 -35.03 14.78 21.10
CA GLU A 124 -35.37 13.50 20.45
C GLU A 124 -34.26 12.46 20.69
N ASN A 125 -32.99 12.87 20.58
CA ASN A 125 -31.84 12.01 20.86
C ASN A 125 -31.58 11.75 22.36
N LEU A 126 -32.03 12.63 23.27
CA LEU A 126 -31.98 12.42 24.72
C LEU A 126 -33.09 11.49 25.23
N GLU A 127 -34.22 11.44 24.53
CA GLU A 127 -35.42 10.65 24.88
C GLU A 127 -35.49 9.30 24.16
N ALA A 128 -34.68 9.09 23.11
CA ALA A 128 -34.61 7.82 22.41
C ALA A 128 -34.31 6.65 23.39
N PRO A 129 -35.08 5.54 23.33
CA PRO A 129 -34.94 4.44 24.27
C PRO A 129 -33.52 3.87 24.27
N LYS A 130 -33.06 3.48 25.47
CA LYS A 130 -31.71 3.10 25.92
C LYS A 130 -31.01 1.94 25.15
N PHE A 131 -31.08 1.89 23.83
CA PHE A 131 -30.57 0.79 23.01
C PHE A 131 -29.37 1.17 22.11
N LYS A 132 -28.86 2.42 22.18
CA LYS A 132 -27.70 2.87 21.37
C LYS A 132 -26.51 3.43 22.16
N LYS A 133 -26.36 3.11 23.46
CA LYS A 133 -25.22 3.60 24.25
C LYS A 133 -24.75 2.57 25.27
N ASP A 134 -24.05 1.55 24.78
CA ASP A 134 -22.88 1.10 25.51
C ASP A 134 -21.68 1.92 25.00
N PRO A 135 -20.99 2.71 25.83
CA PRO A 135 -19.73 3.36 25.46
C PRO A 135 -18.75 2.43 24.75
N PHE A 136 -18.74 1.13 25.10
CA PHE A 136 -17.93 0.12 24.43
C PHE A 136 -18.31 -0.04 22.95
N ASN A 137 -19.60 -0.07 22.60
CA ASN A 137 -20.02 -0.21 21.20
C ASN A 137 -19.74 1.02 20.36
N ARG A 138 -19.73 2.23 20.96
CA ARG A 138 -19.35 3.46 20.26
C ARG A 138 -17.86 3.49 19.96
N ILE A 139 -17.04 3.17 20.97
CA ILE A 139 -15.58 3.07 20.80
C ILE A 139 -15.24 1.98 19.80
N LEU A 140 -15.94 0.83 19.85
CA LEU A 140 -15.76 -0.24 18.88
C LEU A 140 -16.09 0.22 17.45
N ALA A 141 -17.22 0.92 17.24
CA ALA A 141 -17.57 1.45 15.92
C ALA A 141 -16.61 2.53 15.41
N GLU A 142 -15.97 3.28 16.30
CA GLU A 142 -14.92 4.25 15.97
C GLU A 142 -13.63 3.53 15.56
N ILE A 143 -13.19 2.54 16.34
CA ILE A 143 -12.06 1.66 16.01
C ILE A 143 -12.28 0.97 14.65
N ASP A 144 -13.48 0.43 14.41
CA ASP A 144 -13.82 -0.21 13.14
C ASP A 144 -13.69 0.78 11.98
N ARG A 145 -14.18 2.02 12.14
CA ARG A 145 -14.06 3.05 11.11
C ARG A 145 -12.60 3.46 10.86
N GLU A 146 -11.81 3.67 11.91
CA GLU A 146 -10.39 4.01 11.77
C GLU A 146 -9.62 2.88 11.07
N ASN A 147 -9.90 1.63 11.42
CA ASN A 147 -9.35 0.47 10.73
C ASN A 147 -9.78 0.46 9.26
N GLU A 148 -11.06 0.70 8.96
CA GLU A 148 -11.53 0.76 7.58
C GLU A 148 -10.85 1.88 6.78
N GLU A 149 -10.67 3.05 7.36
CA GLU A 149 -9.96 4.17 6.73
C GLU A 149 -8.49 3.81 6.45
N LYS A 150 -7.80 3.22 7.43
CA LYS A 150 -6.42 2.74 7.27
C LYS A 150 -6.29 1.72 6.14
N ILE A 151 -7.17 0.73 6.08
CA ILE A 151 -7.15 -0.27 5.00
C ILE A 151 -7.42 0.37 3.63
N ASN A 152 -8.29 1.38 3.56
CA ASN A 152 -8.55 2.12 2.31
C ASN A 152 -7.32 2.89 1.84
N GLU A 153 -6.57 3.50 2.77
CA GLU A 153 -5.31 4.18 2.47
C GLU A 153 -4.24 3.19 2.01
N MET A 154 -4.11 2.05 2.69
CA MET A 154 -3.21 0.96 2.28
C MET A 154 -3.53 0.49 0.87
N GLN A 155 -4.80 0.24 0.56
CA GLN A 155 -5.22 -0.17 -0.78
C GLN A 155 -4.80 0.85 -1.83
N LYS A 156 -5.08 2.14 -1.62
CA LYS A 156 -4.68 3.21 -2.54
C LYS A 156 -3.16 3.27 -2.71
N TYR A 157 -2.41 3.15 -1.62
CA TYR A 157 -0.96 3.18 -1.65
C TYR A 157 -0.38 2.01 -2.44
N TYR A 158 -0.67 0.76 -2.07
CA TYR A 158 -0.07 -0.40 -2.72
C TYR A 158 -0.50 -0.55 -4.19
N THR A 159 -1.76 -0.23 -4.52
CA THR A 159 -2.23 -0.27 -5.91
C THR A 159 -1.68 0.85 -6.79
N SER A 160 -1.09 1.89 -6.19
CA SER A 160 -0.38 2.94 -6.94
C SER A 160 1.06 2.57 -7.30
N LEU A 161 1.61 1.55 -6.66
CA LEU A 161 2.96 1.04 -6.91
C LEU A 161 2.95 0.02 -8.06
N THR A 162 4.11 -0.19 -8.68
CA THR A 162 4.30 -1.37 -9.55
C THR A 162 4.20 -2.63 -8.70
N LEU A 163 3.77 -3.75 -9.31
CA LEU A 163 3.57 -5.03 -8.61
C LEU A 163 4.80 -5.42 -7.77
N ALA A 164 6.00 -5.34 -8.35
CA ALA A 164 7.26 -5.66 -7.67
C ALA A 164 7.49 -4.80 -6.42
N LYS A 165 7.27 -3.49 -6.52
CA LYS A 165 7.42 -2.56 -5.40
C LYS A 165 6.33 -2.77 -4.35
N ALA A 166 5.10 -3.07 -4.77
CA ALA A 166 4.01 -3.37 -3.85
C ALA A 166 4.31 -4.63 -3.02
N VAL A 167 4.72 -5.71 -3.69
CA VAL A 167 5.11 -6.98 -3.03
C VAL A 167 6.27 -6.73 -2.06
N GLN A 168 7.33 -6.04 -2.50
CA GLN A 168 8.49 -5.74 -1.66
C GLN A 168 8.10 -4.87 -0.44
N GLU A 169 7.28 -3.84 -0.63
CA GLU A 169 6.84 -2.99 0.48
C GLU A 169 5.91 -3.74 1.43
N ILE A 170 5.00 -4.58 0.95
CA ILE A 170 4.17 -5.45 1.81
C ILE A 170 5.05 -6.33 2.69
N GLU A 171 6.03 -7.02 2.11
CA GLU A 171 6.96 -7.89 2.86
C GLU A 171 7.80 -7.08 3.87
N ARG A 172 8.34 -5.93 3.45
CA ARG A 172 9.16 -5.05 4.29
C ARG A 172 8.37 -4.52 5.48
N THR A 173 7.21 -3.94 5.22
CA THR A 173 6.34 -3.34 6.25
C THR A 173 5.82 -4.40 7.22
N HIS A 174 5.48 -5.61 6.74
CA HIS A 174 5.08 -6.72 7.60
C HIS A 174 6.24 -7.22 8.46
N ALA A 175 7.43 -7.43 7.88
CA ALA A 175 8.61 -7.86 8.63
C ALA A 175 9.07 -6.82 9.67
N ALA A 176 8.87 -5.53 9.38
CA ALA A 176 9.12 -4.43 10.32
C ALA A 176 8.04 -4.27 11.39
N ASN A 177 6.95 -5.05 11.35
CA ASN A 177 5.77 -4.90 12.20
C ASN A 177 5.07 -3.52 12.05
N GLU A 178 5.23 -2.85 10.91
CA GLU A 178 4.53 -1.61 10.58
C GLU A 178 3.07 -1.89 10.17
N ILE A 179 2.83 -3.06 9.59
CA ILE A 179 1.50 -3.60 9.28
C ILE A 179 1.34 -4.99 9.90
N THR A 180 0.14 -5.27 10.37
CA THR A 180 -0.24 -6.56 10.95
C THR A 180 -0.80 -7.50 9.89
N THR A 181 -0.81 -8.80 10.18
CA THR A 181 -1.48 -9.79 9.31
C THR A 181 -2.97 -9.49 9.15
N ASP A 182 -3.65 -9.02 10.20
CA ASP A 182 -5.08 -8.65 10.14
C ASP A 182 -5.35 -7.49 9.16
N GLU A 183 -4.46 -6.50 9.15
CA GLU A 183 -4.55 -5.39 8.19
C GLU A 183 -4.29 -5.87 6.76
N LEU A 184 -3.38 -6.82 6.57
CA LEU A 184 -3.21 -7.47 5.28
C LEU A 184 -4.46 -8.25 4.86
N ILE A 185 -5.13 -8.98 5.75
CA ILE A 185 -6.40 -9.64 5.41
C ILE A 185 -7.42 -8.59 4.92
N GLY A 186 -7.59 -7.51 5.67
CA GLY A 186 -8.48 -6.41 5.28
C GLY A 186 -8.13 -5.80 3.93
N LEU A 187 -6.84 -5.65 3.61
CA LEU A 187 -6.37 -5.20 2.31
C LEU A 187 -6.79 -6.18 1.20
N PHE A 188 -6.48 -7.47 1.37
CA PHE A 188 -6.77 -8.51 0.37
C PHE A 188 -8.27 -8.72 0.14
N GLU A 189 -9.12 -8.48 1.15
CA GLU A 189 -10.58 -8.49 1.00
C GLU A 189 -11.11 -7.37 0.09
N ARG A 190 -10.39 -6.26 -0.03
CA ARG A 190 -10.79 -5.09 -0.82
C ARG A 190 -10.15 -5.03 -2.20
N LEU A 191 -9.07 -5.77 -2.41
CA LEU A 191 -8.45 -5.89 -3.72
C LEU A 191 -9.38 -6.61 -4.71
N LYS A 192 -9.22 -6.28 -5.99
CA LYS A 192 -9.85 -7.09 -7.05
C LYS A 192 -9.22 -8.49 -7.03
N PRO A 193 -9.99 -9.56 -7.32
CA PRO A 193 -9.48 -10.93 -7.29
C PRO A 193 -8.20 -11.13 -8.11
N GLU A 194 -8.09 -10.46 -9.26
CA GLU A 194 -6.91 -10.50 -10.13
C GLU A 194 -5.67 -9.92 -9.44
N GLN A 195 -5.79 -8.74 -8.85
CA GLN A 195 -4.68 -8.07 -8.15
C GLN A 195 -4.26 -8.84 -6.89
N ALA A 196 -5.23 -9.35 -6.15
CA ALA A 196 -4.97 -10.18 -4.98
C ALA A 196 -4.26 -11.49 -5.35
N ALA A 197 -4.61 -12.10 -6.48
CA ALA A 197 -3.92 -13.27 -7.00
C ALA A 197 -2.47 -12.94 -7.38
N GLU A 198 -2.24 -11.88 -8.13
CA GLU A 198 -0.88 -11.43 -8.50
C GLU A 198 -0.03 -11.18 -7.25
N TYR A 199 -0.56 -10.47 -6.25
CA TYR A 199 0.18 -10.21 -5.02
C TYR A 199 0.51 -11.52 -4.28
N LEU A 200 -0.47 -12.40 -4.08
CA LEU A 200 -0.25 -13.68 -3.41
C LEU A 200 0.71 -14.60 -4.15
N PHE A 201 0.80 -14.49 -5.48
CA PHE A 201 1.69 -15.30 -6.29
C PHE A 201 3.17 -14.97 -6.04
N TYR A 202 3.48 -13.69 -5.85
CA TYR A 202 4.87 -13.22 -5.70
C TYR A 202 5.30 -12.94 -4.25
N LEU A 203 4.36 -12.87 -3.31
CA LEU A 203 4.68 -12.74 -1.89
C LEU A 203 5.45 -13.96 -1.36
N ASP A 204 6.23 -13.72 -0.31
CA ASP A 204 6.85 -14.76 0.51
C ASP A 204 5.85 -15.88 0.83
N MET A 205 6.30 -17.12 0.68
CA MET A 205 5.45 -18.30 0.77
C MET A 205 4.73 -18.40 2.13
N GLU A 206 5.42 -18.06 3.23
CA GLU A 206 4.84 -18.16 4.56
C GLU A 206 3.85 -17.03 4.82
N LEU A 207 4.16 -15.80 4.39
CA LEU A 207 3.23 -14.68 4.46
C LEU A 207 1.97 -14.95 3.62
N GLY A 208 2.14 -15.44 2.39
CA GLY A 208 1.04 -15.82 1.50
C GLY A 208 0.13 -16.90 2.11
N LYS A 209 0.70 -17.92 2.77
CA LYS A 209 -0.08 -18.94 3.50
C LYS A 209 -0.87 -18.34 4.66
N GLN A 210 -0.27 -17.46 5.45
CA GLN A 210 -0.94 -16.79 6.57
C GLN A 210 -2.14 -15.96 6.09
N ILE A 211 -1.97 -15.25 4.97
CA ILE A 211 -3.04 -14.47 4.36
C ILE A 211 -4.17 -15.40 3.90
N LYS A 212 -3.85 -16.42 3.10
CA LYS A 212 -4.83 -17.39 2.58
C LYS A 212 -5.64 -18.06 3.69
N TYR A 213 -4.99 -18.50 4.78
CA TYR A 213 -5.66 -19.21 5.87
C TYR A 213 -6.71 -18.38 6.62
N ARG A 214 -6.54 -17.05 6.65
CA ARG A 214 -7.42 -16.13 7.41
C ARG A 214 -8.42 -15.39 6.53
N LEU A 215 -8.29 -15.46 5.21
CA LEU A 215 -9.24 -14.84 4.28
C LEU A 215 -10.61 -15.52 4.35
N PRO A 216 -11.71 -14.76 4.21
CA PRO A 216 -13.05 -15.35 4.10
C PRO A 216 -13.12 -16.29 2.89
N ASN A 217 -13.70 -17.49 3.09
CA ASN A 217 -13.77 -18.54 2.06
C ASN A 217 -14.25 -18.04 0.69
N ARG A 218 -15.26 -17.18 0.65
CA ARG A 218 -15.80 -16.62 -0.59
C ARG A 218 -14.76 -15.75 -1.33
N VAL A 219 -13.98 -14.96 -0.60
CA VAL A 219 -12.92 -14.12 -1.18
C VAL A 219 -11.79 -15.00 -1.66
N LEU A 220 -11.33 -15.93 -0.81
CA LEU A 220 -10.26 -16.87 -1.12
C LEU A 220 -10.55 -17.67 -2.40
N GLN A 221 -11.75 -18.23 -2.55
CA GLN A 221 -12.12 -19.00 -3.76
C GLN A 221 -12.00 -18.19 -5.06
N ASN A 222 -12.36 -16.90 -5.04
CA ASN A 222 -12.22 -16.05 -6.22
C ASN A 222 -10.74 -15.79 -6.55
N ILE A 223 -9.92 -15.61 -5.50
CA ILE A 223 -8.48 -15.38 -5.66
C ILE A 223 -7.77 -16.66 -6.14
N GLU A 224 -8.10 -17.82 -5.57
CA GLU A 224 -7.53 -19.12 -5.95
C GLU A 224 -7.85 -19.46 -7.40
N LYS A 225 -9.07 -19.19 -7.86
CA LYS A 225 -9.41 -19.33 -9.28
C LYS A 225 -8.50 -18.48 -10.17
N LYS A 226 -8.22 -17.23 -9.77
CA LYS A 226 -7.33 -16.34 -10.52
C LYS A 226 -5.86 -16.73 -10.45
N LEU A 227 -5.41 -17.28 -9.33
CA LEU A 227 -4.10 -17.90 -9.19
C LEU A 227 -3.96 -19.08 -10.16
N GLU A 228 -4.93 -20.00 -10.17
CA GLU A 228 -4.93 -21.16 -11.07
C GLU A 228 -4.96 -20.76 -12.55
N GLU A 229 -5.81 -19.78 -12.92
CA GLU A 229 -5.82 -19.21 -14.27
C GLU A 229 -4.44 -18.65 -14.66
N SER A 230 -3.77 -17.95 -13.75
CA SER A 230 -2.44 -17.35 -13.98
C SER A 230 -1.34 -18.41 -14.08
N GLU A 231 -1.35 -19.42 -13.22
CA GLU A 231 -0.41 -20.55 -13.24
C GLU A 231 -0.53 -21.36 -14.54
N ASN A 232 -1.76 -21.64 -14.97
CA ASN A 232 -2.03 -22.34 -16.23
C ASN A 232 -1.54 -21.54 -17.42
N ASN A 233 -1.83 -20.23 -17.49
CA ASN A 233 -1.34 -19.37 -18.56
C ASN A 233 0.20 -19.33 -18.59
N ARG A 234 0.86 -19.23 -17.43
CA ARG A 234 2.32 -19.23 -17.35
C ARG A 234 2.93 -20.56 -17.81
N THR A 235 2.28 -21.68 -17.48
CA THR A 235 2.70 -23.00 -17.94
C THR A 235 2.59 -23.12 -19.46
N GLN A 236 1.50 -22.62 -20.06
CA GLN A 236 1.34 -22.57 -21.52
C GLN A 236 2.42 -21.71 -22.19
N LEU A 237 2.77 -20.56 -21.61
CA LEU A 237 3.84 -19.70 -22.14
C LEU A 237 5.22 -20.37 -22.06
N PHE A 238 5.48 -21.13 -20.99
CA PHE A 238 6.69 -21.93 -20.86
C PHE A 238 6.78 -23.03 -21.93
N GLU A 239 5.68 -23.73 -22.18
CA GLU A 239 5.60 -24.74 -23.25
C GLU A 239 5.79 -24.09 -24.63
N LEU A 240 5.20 -22.92 -24.85
CA LEU A 240 5.41 -22.14 -26.08
C LEU A 240 6.88 -21.76 -26.29
N ALA A 241 7.58 -21.33 -25.24
CA ALA A 241 9.02 -21.06 -25.32
C ALA A 241 9.79 -22.31 -25.81
N SER A 242 9.46 -23.50 -25.30
CA SER A 242 10.08 -24.76 -25.74
C SER A 242 9.82 -25.07 -27.23
N ILE A 243 8.64 -24.70 -27.74
CA ILE A 243 8.31 -24.82 -29.17
C ILE A 243 9.15 -23.84 -30.00
N TYR A 244 9.21 -22.57 -29.58
CA TYR A 244 9.97 -21.53 -30.28
C TYR A 244 11.48 -21.72 -30.24
N GLU A 245 12.00 -22.36 -29.19
CA GLU A 245 13.41 -22.73 -29.08
C GLU A 245 13.87 -23.51 -30.32
N ASN A 246 13.02 -24.43 -30.77
CA ASN A 246 13.29 -25.31 -31.91
C ASN A 246 12.75 -24.79 -33.25
N LYS A 247 11.91 -23.75 -33.25
CA LYS A 247 11.29 -23.18 -34.46
C LYS A 247 12.32 -22.46 -35.34
N HIS A 248 12.11 -22.42 -36.65
CA HIS A 248 13.00 -21.69 -37.54
C HIS A 248 13.04 -20.19 -37.20
N ILE A 249 14.20 -19.55 -37.42
CA ILE A 249 14.42 -18.18 -36.96
C ILE A 249 13.46 -17.18 -37.62
N THR A 250 13.23 -17.31 -38.91
CA THR A 250 12.33 -16.41 -39.67
C THR A 250 10.90 -16.49 -39.18
N GLU A 251 10.40 -17.71 -38.90
CA GLU A 251 9.06 -17.91 -38.37
C GLU A 251 8.94 -17.42 -36.91
N ALA A 252 9.99 -17.62 -36.11
CA ALA A 252 10.02 -17.11 -34.74
C ALA A 252 10.02 -15.57 -34.72
N VAL A 253 10.78 -14.92 -35.61
CA VAL A 253 10.77 -13.45 -35.77
C VAL A 253 9.38 -12.96 -36.20
N ALA A 254 8.73 -13.64 -37.13
CA ALA A 254 7.39 -13.26 -37.60
C ALA A 254 6.31 -13.34 -36.51
N GLU A 255 6.48 -14.20 -35.50
CA GLU A 255 5.48 -14.44 -34.45
C GLU A 255 5.84 -13.85 -33.08
N LEU A 256 7.12 -13.59 -32.80
CA LEU A 256 7.64 -13.07 -31.53
C LEU A 256 8.36 -11.73 -31.68
N GLY A 257 8.51 -11.22 -32.90
CA GLY A 257 9.21 -9.96 -33.20
C GLY A 257 8.33 -8.72 -33.08
N ASP A 258 7.07 -8.88 -32.69
CA ASP A 258 6.13 -7.80 -32.40
C ASP A 258 5.13 -8.21 -31.30
N SER A 259 4.20 -7.31 -30.97
CA SER A 259 3.14 -7.54 -29.98
C SER A 259 1.76 -7.80 -30.60
N ASN A 260 1.70 -8.21 -31.88
CA ASN A 260 0.43 -8.46 -32.57
C ASN A 260 -0.18 -9.80 -32.15
N LYS A 261 0.65 -10.83 -31.95
CA LYS A 261 0.19 -12.18 -31.59
C LYS A 261 0.11 -12.41 -30.08
N TYR A 262 1.07 -11.86 -29.34
CA TYR A 262 1.21 -12.01 -27.90
C TYR A 262 1.39 -10.65 -27.25
N SER A 263 0.88 -10.48 -26.02
CA SER A 263 1.12 -9.25 -25.26
C SER A 263 2.59 -9.15 -24.82
N ILE A 264 3.05 -7.96 -24.45
CA ILE A 264 4.45 -7.77 -24.06
C ILE A 264 4.81 -8.57 -22.80
N GLU A 265 3.85 -8.74 -21.89
CA GLU A 265 3.96 -9.55 -20.67
C GLU A 265 4.10 -11.03 -21.01
N GLN A 266 3.32 -11.53 -21.98
CA GLN A 266 3.44 -12.90 -22.47
C GLN A 266 4.78 -13.14 -23.16
N LEU A 267 5.22 -12.19 -23.99
CA LEU A 267 6.50 -12.26 -24.67
C LEU A 267 7.66 -12.24 -23.69
N ALA A 268 7.61 -11.41 -22.64
CA ALA A 268 8.63 -11.38 -21.61
C ALA A 268 8.79 -12.75 -20.92
N VAL A 269 7.68 -13.43 -20.62
CA VAL A 269 7.74 -14.82 -20.11
C VAL A 269 8.34 -15.77 -21.14
N ILE A 270 7.94 -15.69 -22.42
CA ILE A 270 8.47 -16.56 -23.48
C ILE A 270 9.99 -16.36 -23.61
N TYR A 271 10.45 -15.12 -23.83
CA TYR A 271 11.86 -14.79 -24.01
C TYR A 271 12.74 -15.09 -22.79
N LYS A 272 12.19 -14.97 -21.56
CA LYS A 272 12.89 -15.36 -20.32
C LYS A 272 13.14 -16.87 -20.24
N ASN A 273 12.32 -17.68 -20.93
CA ASN A 273 12.40 -19.14 -20.92
C ASN A 273 13.00 -19.73 -22.21
N LEU A 274 13.33 -18.89 -23.20
CA LEU A 274 14.20 -19.26 -24.31
C LEU A 274 15.68 -19.20 -23.88
N THR A 275 16.55 -19.91 -24.59
CA THR A 275 18.01 -19.71 -24.39
C THR A 275 18.40 -18.28 -24.75
N LEU A 276 19.41 -17.73 -24.08
CA LEU A 276 19.91 -16.39 -24.37
C LEU A 276 20.35 -16.29 -25.82
N ASN A 277 20.95 -17.36 -26.35
CA ASN A 277 21.33 -17.47 -27.75
C ASN A 277 20.10 -17.30 -28.68
N LYS A 278 19.03 -18.08 -28.46
CA LYS A 278 17.82 -18.03 -29.27
C LYS A 278 17.13 -16.66 -29.21
N SER A 279 16.93 -16.14 -28.01
CA SER A 279 16.36 -14.80 -27.76
C SER A 279 17.14 -13.71 -28.49
N SER A 280 18.47 -13.74 -28.37
CA SER A 280 19.36 -12.79 -29.03
C SER A 280 19.27 -12.89 -30.55
N LYS A 281 19.22 -14.11 -31.09
CA LYS A 281 19.14 -14.33 -32.53
C LYS A 281 17.81 -13.82 -33.08
N ILE A 282 16.68 -14.07 -32.40
CA ILE A 282 15.37 -13.56 -32.84
C ILE A 282 15.38 -12.04 -32.84
N LEU A 283 15.70 -11.42 -31.71
CA LEU A 283 15.65 -9.96 -31.56
C LEU A 283 16.70 -9.21 -32.39
N SER A 284 17.80 -9.87 -32.79
CA SER A 284 18.77 -9.28 -33.72
C SER A 284 18.19 -9.01 -35.12
N ASN A 285 17.11 -9.69 -35.47
CA ASN A 285 16.37 -9.55 -36.73
C ASN A 285 15.11 -8.68 -36.59
N VAL A 286 14.92 -8.02 -35.44
CA VAL A 286 13.81 -7.09 -35.19
C VAL A 286 14.34 -5.66 -35.25
N ASP A 287 13.71 -4.84 -36.09
CA ASP A 287 14.10 -3.44 -36.30
C ASP A 287 13.37 -2.47 -35.35
N ASP A 288 12.23 -2.88 -34.79
CA ASP A 288 11.43 -2.06 -33.87
C ASP A 288 12.11 -1.96 -32.49
N ASN A 289 12.87 -0.89 -32.29
CA ASN A 289 13.57 -0.64 -31.03
C ASN A 289 12.62 -0.31 -29.87
N ASP A 290 11.43 0.25 -30.14
CA ASP A 290 10.47 0.59 -29.09
C ASP A 290 9.85 -0.69 -28.52
N PHE A 291 9.53 -1.65 -29.40
CA PHE A 291 9.13 -2.99 -29.00
C PHE A 291 10.21 -3.69 -28.16
N VAL A 292 11.47 -3.70 -28.63
CA VAL A 292 12.58 -4.34 -27.91
C VAL A 292 12.78 -3.72 -26.53
N LEU A 293 12.70 -2.39 -26.43
CA LEU A 293 12.80 -1.67 -25.16
C LEU A 293 11.65 -2.03 -24.20
N ALA A 294 10.42 -2.06 -24.71
CA ALA A 294 9.25 -2.46 -23.91
C ALA A 294 9.40 -3.90 -23.38
N LEU A 295 9.84 -4.83 -24.23
CA LEU A 295 10.10 -6.22 -23.86
C LEU A 295 11.14 -6.32 -22.75
N PHE A 296 12.27 -5.61 -22.86
CA PHE A 296 13.32 -5.65 -21.84
C PHE A 296 12.89 -5.02 -20.51
N ASN A 297 12.09 -3.96 -20.55
CA ASN A 297 11.51 -3.41 -19.32
C ASN A 297 10.63 -4.44 -18.60
N GLU A 298 9.84 -5.20 -19.36
CA GLU A 298 8.95 -6.23 -18.80
C GLU A 298 9.74 -7.46 -18.32
N ILE A 299 10.79 -7.89 -19.02
CA ILE A 299 11.70 -8.95 -18.54
C ILE A 299 12.37 -8.53 -17.23
N ASN A 300 12.89 -7.31 -17.15
CA ASN A 300 13.48 -6.79 -15.91
C ASN A 300 12.46 -6.74 -14.78
N HIS A 301 11.22 -6.35 -15.07
CA HIS A 301 10.14 -6.35 -14.10
C HIS A 301 9.86 -7.76 -13.54
N LEU A 302 9.83 -8.78 -14.41
CA LEU A 302 9.68 -10.18 -14.01
C LEU A 302 10.86 -10.71 -13.20
N GLU A 303 12.09 -10.31 -13.53
CA GLU A 303 13.28 -10.65 -12.73
C GLU A 303 13.19 -10.07 -11.32
N GLU A 304 12.78 -8.80 -11.19
CA GLU A 304 12.54 -8.15 -9.89
C GLU A 304 11.49 -8.90 -9.07
N LEU A 305 10.35 -9.27 -9.68
CA LEU A 305 9.27 -10.02 -9.05
C LEU A 305 9.70 -11.39 -8.54
N GLN A 306 10.55 -12.07 -9.29
CA GLN A 306 11.04 -13.41 -8.97
C GLN A 306 12.27 -13.38 -8.04
N LYS A 307 12.72 -12.18 -7.64
CA LYS A 307 13.96 -11.98 -6.88
C LYS A 307 15.17 -12.61 -7.59
N ASP A 308 15.10 -12.66 -8.92
CA ASP A 308 16.08 -13.24 -9.82
C ASP A 308 17.07 -12.16 -10.26
N LYS A 309 18.37 -12.48 -10.26
CA LYS A 309 19.44 -11.54 -10.62
C LYS A 309 20.27 -12.01 -11.81
N GLN A 310 19.65 -12.79 -12.69
CA GLN A 310 20.31 -13.32 -13.89
C GLN A 310 20.70 -12.22 -14.88
N ASN A 311 20.07 -11.04 -14.82
CA ASN A 311 20.30 -9.92 -15.74
C ASN A 311 20.08 -10.34 -17.20
N ILE A 312 19.01 -11.10 -17.44
CA ILE A 312 18.70 -11.73 -18.74
C ILE A 312 18.66 -10.69 -19.85
N SER A 313 17.99 -9.55 -19.62
CA SER A 313 17.90 -8.47 -20.61
C SER A 313 19.28 -7.96 -21.06
N SER A 314 20.22 -7.81 -20.12
CA SER A 314 21.59 -7.37 -20.45
C SER A 314 22.35 -8.42 -21.26
N ALA A 315 22.18 -9.70 -20.94
CA ALA A 315 22.83 -10.78 -21.67
C ALA A 315 22.26 -10.93 -23.09
N ILE A 316 20.92 -10.81 -23.25
CA ILE A 316 20.27 -10.79 -24.55
C ILE A 316 20.74 -9.59 -25.38
N MET A 317 20.81 -8.38 -24.80
CA MET A 317 21.26 -7.19 -25.51
C MET A 317 22.70 -7.32 -26.05
N LYS A 318 23.58 -7.96 -25.27
CA LYS A 318 24.93 -8.31 -25.71
C LYS A 318 24.88 -9.26 -26.91
N GLY A 319 24.05 -10.30 -26.85
CA GLY A 319 23.88 -11.25 -27.94
C GLY A 319 23.29 -10.63 -29.20
N ILE A 320 22.32 -9.73 -29.08
CA ILE A 320 21.76 -8.95 -30.20
C ILE A 320 22.87 -8.22 -30.95
N THR A 321 23.76 -7.55 -30.21
CA THR A 321 24.89 -6.80 -30.78
C THR A 321 25.81 -7.74 -31.56
N ILE A 322 26.17 -8.88 -30.95
CA ILE A 322 27.01 -9.91 -31.59
C ILE A 322 26.39 -10.42 -32.89
N TYR A 323 25.10 -10.76 -32.89
CA TYR A 323 24.42 -11.25 -34.09
C TYR A 323 24.25 -10.17 -35.17
N ARG A 324 23.99 -8.91 -34.80
CA ARG A 324 23.93 -7.81 -35.77
C ARG A 324 25.28 -7.57 -36.44
N GLU A 325 26.38 -7.56 -35.67
CA GLU A 325 27.74 -7.46 -36.22
C GLU A 325 28.09 -8.66 -37.10
N TYR A 326 27.68 -9.85 -36.70
CA TYR A 326 27.85 -11.06 -37.50
C TYR A 326 27.12 -10.95 -38.84
N ASN A 327 25.83 -10.63 -38.83
CA ASN A 327 25.01 -10.48 -40.03
C ASN A 327 25.59 -9.41 -40.99
N GLN A 328 26.08 -8.29 -40.45
CA GLN A 328 26.76 -7.29 -41.26
C GLN A 328 28.00 -7.85 -41.96
N LYS A 329 28.84 -8.62 -41.24
CA LYS A 329 30.02 -9.27 -41.84
C LYS A 329 29.63 -10.31 -42.89
N ILE A 330 28.51 -11.02 -42.71
CA ILE A 330 27.97 -11.94 -43.71
C ILE A 330 27.58 -11.18 -44.98
N ASP A 331 26.89 -10.05 -44.84
CA ASP A 331 26.51 -9.23 -46.00
C ASP A 331 27.76 -8.72 -46.75
N GLU A 332 28.78 -8.24 -46.03
CA GLU A 332 30.08 -7.83 -46.60
C GLU A 332 30.80 -8.99 -47.32
N LEU A 333 30.89 -10.16 -46.68
CA LEU A 333 31.52 -11.35 -47.26
C LEU A 333 30.77 -11.84 -48.50
N SER A 334 29.44 -11.86 -48.46
CA SER A 334 28.60 -12.25 -49.59
C SER A 334 28.87 -11.35 -50.81
N ALA A 335 29.04 -10.04 -50.61
CA ALA A 335 29.34 -9.09 -51.67
C ALA A 335 30.74 -9.29 -52.28
N VAL A 336 31.70 -9.77 -51.49
CA VAL A 336 33.03 -10.16 -51.97
C VAL A 336 32.95 -11.48 -52.75
N TYR A 337 32.35 -12.51 -52.16
CA TYR A 337 32.28 -13.85 -52.75
C TYR A 337 31.48 -13.88 -54.05
N GLN A 338 30.47 -13.02 -54.18
CA GLN A 338 29.72 -12.83 -55.43
C GLN A 338 30.60 -12.41 -56.62
N LYS A 339 31.80 -11.86 -56.37
CA LYS A 339 32.77 -11.41 -57.37
C LYS A 339 33.99 -12.33 -57.49
N THR A 340 34.12 -13.31 -56.60
CA THR A 340 35.22 -14.28 -56.60
C THR A 340 34.99 -15.33 -57.69
N ASP A 341 36.08 -15.85 -58.26
CA ASP A 341 36.01 -16.97 -59.19
C ASP A 341 35.37 -18.21 -58.53
N ILE A 342 34.49 -18.88 -59.26
CA ILE A 342 33.72 -20.01 -58.74
C ILE A 342 34.62 -21.17 -58.31
N GLU A 343 35.68 -21.48 -59.06
CA GLU A 343 36.56 -22.60 -58.75
C GLU A 343 37.34 -22.35 -57.46
N GLU A 344 37.82 -21.11 -57.28
CA GLU A 344 38.50 -20.67 -56.06
C GLU A 344 37.55 -20.71 -54.85
N LEU A 345 36.35 -20.14 -55.00
CA LEU A 345 35.33 -20.10 -53.96
C LEU A 345 34.89 -21.51 -53.53
N THR A 346 34.68 -22.43 -54.48
CA THR A 346 34.34 -23.83 -54.18
C THR A 346 35.44 -24.50 -53.36
N LYS A 347 36.73 -24.36 -53.74
CA LYS A 347 37.86 -24.95 -53.00
C LYS A 347 37.96 -24.42 -51.57
N MET A 348 37.70 -23.12 -51.39
CA MET A 348 37.70 -22.50 -50.07
C MET A 348 36.56 -23.05 -49.20
N ILE A 349 35.35 -23.14 -49.76
CA ILE A 349 34.18 -23.71 -49.06
C ILE A 349 34.44 -25.16 -48.64
N GLU A 350 34.98 -26.01 -49.52
CA GLU A 350 35.32 -27.40 -49.15
C GLU A 350 36.31 -27.46 -47.99
N THR A 351 37.29 -26.56 -47.96
CA THR A 351 38.28 -26.49 -46.89
C THR A 351 37.64 -26.10 -45.57
N MET A 352 36.78 -25.08 -45.58
CA MET A 352 36.04 -24.61 -44.41
C MET A 352 35.08 -25.67 -43.86
N LEU A 353 34.34 -26.36 -44.73
CA LEU A 353 33.44 -27.45 -44.32
C LEU A 353 34.18 -28.63 -43.70
N LYS A 354 35.33 -29.00 -44.28
CA LYS A 354 36.13 -30.13 -43.79
C LYS A 354 36.75 -29.84 -42.42
N ARG A 355 37.15 -28.59 -42.19
CA ARG A 355 37.79 -28.15 -40.95
C ARG A 355 36.76 -27.86 -39.85
N ASN A 356 35.70 -27.14 -40.21
CA ASN A 356 34.61 -26.71 -39.33
C ASN A 356 35.11 -26.12 -38.00
N GLU A 357 36.12 -25.26 -38.06
CA GLU A 357 36.70 -24.67 -36.86
C GLU A 357 35.74 -23.66 -36.21
N VAL A 358 35.81 -23.57 -34.90
CA VAL A 358 35.22 -22.43 -34.18
C VAL A 358 36.15 -21.24 -34.39
N TYR A 359 35.70 -20.22 -35.12
CA TYR A 359 36.51 -19.04 -35.41
C TYR A 359 36.14 -17.84 -34.54
N GLN A 360 34.94 -17.81 -33.96
CA GLN A 360 34.51 -16.81 -32.99
C GLN A 360 33.68 -17.43 -31.87
N LYS A 361 33.89 -16.92 -30.66
CA LYS A 361 33.21 -17.37 -29.45
C LYS A 361 33.01 -16.19 -28.51
N HIS A 362 31.78 -16.02 -28.02
CA HIS A 362 31.39 -14.92 -27.15
C HIS A 362 30.57 -15.42 -25.96
N THR A 363 31.04 -15.17 -24.75
CA THR A 363 30.30 -15.52 -23.53
C THR A 363 29.15 -14.54 -23.29
N LEU A 364 27.93 -15.04 -23.09
CA LEU A 364 26.76 -14.22 -22.75
C LEU A 364 26.62 -14.06 -21.23
N ASN A 365 26.72 -15.17 -20.50
CA ASN A 365 26.73 -15.24 -19.04
C ASN A 365 27.59 -16.43 -18.57
N GLU A 366 27.47 -16.85 -17.31
CA GLU A 366 28.28 -17.95 -16.75
C GLU A 366 28.00 -19.33 -17.40
N SER A 367 26.85 -19.52 -18.07
CA SER A 367 26.39 -20.82 -18.57
C SER A 367 26.19 -20.90 -20.09
N GLU A 368 26.10 -19.75 -20.78
CA GLU A 368 25.79 -19.69 -22.21
C GLU A 368 26.80 -18.87 -23.01
N GLU A 369 27.05 -19.35 -24.24
CA GLU A 369 28.01 -18.77 -25.17
C GLU A 369 27.44 -18.79 -26.59
N ILE A 370 27.73 -17.75 -27.37
CA ILE A 370 27.53 -17.73 -28.83
C ILE A 370 28.80 -18.24 -29.48
N ILE A 371 28.65 -19.25 -30.34
CA ILE A 371 29.76 -19.90 -31.05
C ILE A 371 29.46 -19.82 -32.54
N PHE A 372 30.42 -19.31 -33.31
CA PHE A 372 30.36 -19.31 -34.77
C PHE A 372 31.39 -20.28 -35.33
N THR A 373 30.92 -21.19 -36.18
CA THR A 373 31.77 -22.18 -36.87
C THR A 373 31.87 -21.87 -38.34
N GLU A 374 32.93 -22.35 -38.98
CA GLU A 374 33.13 -22.14 -40.41
C GLU A 374 32.02 -22.75 -41.26
N GLU A 375 31.44 -23.88 -40.86
CA GLU A 375 30.30 -24.46 -41.55
C GLU A 375 29.09 -23.53 -41.51
N GLN A 376 28.79 -22.93 -40.35
CA GLN A 376 27.70 -21.97 -40.21
C GLN A 376 27.95 -20.73 -41.08
N LEU A 377 29.19 -20.22 -41.07
CA LEU A 377 29.60 -19.09 -41.91
C LEU A 377 29.40 -19.39 -43.41
N VAL A 378 29.78 -20.59 -43.85
CA VAL A 378 29.56 -21.01 -45.24
C VAL A 378 28.07 -21.01 -45.57
N VAL A 379 27.23 -21.62 -44.74
CA VAL A 379 25.79 -21.69 -44.97
C VAL A 379 25.18 -20.28 -45.05
N ASP A 380 25.48 -19.43 -44.08
CA ASP A 380 24.90 -18.10 -43.99
C ASP A 380 25.36 -17.18 -45.13
N VAL A 381 26.61 -17.29 -45.59
CA VAL A 381 27.07 -16.54 -46.76
C VAL A 381 26.41 -17.07 -48.04
N LEU A 382 26.32 -18.39 -48.22
CA LEU A 382 25.68 -18.99 -49.39
C LEU A 382 24.20 -18.60 -49.49
N ASP A 383 23.48 -18.51 -48.38
CA ASP A 383 22.07 -18.08 -48.33
C ASP A 383 21.86 -16.64 -48.84
N LYS A 384 22.91 -15.79 -48.76
CA LYS A 384 22.92 -14.41 -49.26
C LYS A 384 23.41 -14.27 -50.71
N LEU A 385 24.00 -15.31 -51.30
CA LEU A 385 24.45 -15.26 -52.69
C LEU A 385 23.28 -15.44 -53.67
N LYS A 386 23.49 -15.01 -54.92
CA LYS A 386 22.51 -15.25 -55.98
C LYS A 386 22.34 -16.76 -56.24
N THR A 387 21.11 -17.20 -56.47
CA THR A 387 20.75 -18.61 -56.65
C THR A 387 21.56 -19.32 -57.73
N ASN A 388 21.91 -18.64 -58.83
CA ASN A 388 22.73 -19.20 -59.90
C ASN A 388 24.18 -19.46 -59.44
N THR A 389 24.76 -18.54 -58.66
CA THR A 389 26.09 -18.70 -58.07
C THR A 389 26.11 -19.88 -57.10
N VAL A 390 25.10 -19.98 -56.23
CA VAL A 390 24.96 -21.12 -55.30
C VAL A 390 24.87 -22.44 -56.06
N ALA A 391 24.05 -22.51 -57.13
CA ALA A 391 23.90 -23.72 -57.93
C ALA A 391 25.21 -24.15 -58.61
N GLU A 392 26.00 -23.20 -59.12
CA GLU A 392 27.32 -23.47 -59.70
C GLU A 392 28.33 -23.98 -58.67
N ILE A 393 28.36 -23.36 -57.48
CA ILE A 393 29.19 -23.82 -56.36
C ILE A 393 28.81 -25.25 -55.98
N LEU A 394 27.52 -25.52 -55.74
CA LEU A 394 27.02 -26.84 -55.37
C LEU A 394 27.34 -27.91 -56.43
N LYS A 395 27.30 -27.57 -57.72
CA LYS A 395 27.67 -28.49 -58.81
C LYS A 395 29.15 -28.90 -58.76
N ASN A 396 30.03 -27.99 -58.34
CA ASN A 396 31.46 -28.19 -58.32
C ASN A 396 31.99 -28.81 -57.01
N LEU A 397 31.16 -28.87 -55.96
CA LEU A 397 31.49 -29.54 -54.70
C LEU A 397 31.55 -31.07 -54.84
N LYS A 398 32.37 -31.71 -54.01
CA LYS A 398 32.30 -33.15 -53.74
C LYS A 398 30.90 -33.57 -53.31
N GLU A 399 30.51 -34.80 -53.68
CA GLU A 399 29.16 -35.32 -53.46
C GLU A 399 28.70 -35.24 -52.00
N GLY A 400 29.58 -35.57 -51.04
CA GLY A 400 29.28 -35.48 -49.61
C GLY A 400 28.99 -34.06 -49.14
N ASP A 401 29.87 -33.11 -49.49
CA ASP A 401 29.75 -31.70 -49.10
C ASP A 401 28.52 -31.05 -49.75
N ARG A 402 28.23 -31.39 -51.01
CA ARG A 402 27.04 -30.96 -51.73
C ARG A 402 25.76 -31.41 -51.03
N ILE A 403 25.66 -32.68 -50.62
CA ILE A 403 24.47 -33.21 -49.92
C ILE A 403 24.30 -32.51 -48.57
N LEU A 404 25.38 -32.33 -47.82
CA LEU A 404 25.37 -31.64 -46.52
C LEU A 404 24.83 -30.21 -46.66
N LEU A 405 25.41 -29.42 -47.56
CA LEU A 405 25.01 -28.03 -47.76
C LEU A 405 23.61 -27.90 -48.35
N SER A 406 23.23 -28.76 -49.30
CA SER A 406 21.88 -28.73 -49.86
C SER A 406 20.85 -28.91 -48.75
N LYS A 407 21.01 -29.91 -47.86
CA LYS A 407 20.08 -30.09 -46.74
C LYS A 407 20.00 -28.86 -45.85
N LYS A 408 21.13 -28.21 -45.55
CA LYS A 408 21.17 -27.03 -44.67
C LYS A 408 20.53 -25.81 -45.32
N LEU A 409 20.81 -25.57 -46.60
CA LEU A 409 20.26 -24.46 -47.38
C LEU A 409 18.79 -24.64 -47.74
N PHE A 410 18.28 -25.88 -47.91
CA PHE A 410 16.87 -26.15 -48.21
C PHE A 410 15.98 -26.29 -46.97
N ILE A 411 16.56 -26.36 -45.77
CA ILE A 411 15.82 -26.17 -44.51
C ILE A 411 15.59 -24.66 -44.23
N THR A 412 16.26 -23.77 -44.97
CA THR A 412 16.19 -22.30 -44.83
C THR A 412 15.20 -21.54 -45.74
N PRO A 413 14.62 -22.05 -46.86
CA PRO A 413 13.78 -21.23 -47.74
C PRO A 413 12.44 -21.90 -48.08
N GLU A 414 11.37 -21.46 -47.43
CA GLU A 414 10.13 -21.16 -48.16
C GLU A 414 9.99 -19.64 -48.30
N MET A 415 10.81 -19.16 -49.23
CA MET A 415 10.55 -18.15 -50.24
C MET A 415 9.69 -16.93 -49.85
N SER A 416 10.40 -15.82 -49.72
CA SER A 416 10.07 -14.56 -50.37
C SER A 416 9.22 -14.76 -51.64
N SER A 417 7.94 -14.42 -51.51
CA SER A 417 7.11 -13.90 -52.58
C SER A 417 6.50 -12.58 -52.13
#